data_AF-A0A3C1YEE5-F1
#
_entry.id   AF-A0A3C1YEE5-F1
#
_cell.length_a   1.000
_cell.length_b   1.000
_cell.length_c   1.000
_cell.angle_alpha   90.00
_cell.angle_beta   90.00
_cell.angle_gamma   90.00
#
_symmetry.space_group_name_H-M   'P 1'
#
loop_
_entity.id
_entity.type
_entity.pdbx_description
1 polymer ?
#
loop_
_entity_poly.entity_id
_entity_poly.type
_entity_poly.pdbx_seq_one_letter_code
_entity_poly.pdbx_strand_id
1 'polypeptide(L)'
;MEDRTTRDLKSYLRGKTGTEGRTNFLRNEDFSSYIALEITHTGSRKPYLIGVVFDYYHVTGEEEHVFFKVDEEPLDDDLFFHEPQTPRNRRQFFDYLKARGIKHRQYRNDLSGYIYDLRQLFGGAKESFFSLFTKGISFSPITDLRRFVYDYILEERSIAVETMREYFEKFRQVELMIEAAKKEIAALEKIGDQYGEIEKLRRSLAVNDYMIVRTHWEDKAAELKECALARQEIETKLETQACWVNEAEAAKLRLDASAGPPGLFP
;
A
#
# COMPACT_ATOMS: atom_id res chain seq x y z
N MET A 1 38.69 -17.19 24.83
CA MET A 1 38.17 -17.04 26.20
C MET A 1 38.80 -15.75 26.71
N GLU A 2 38.19 -14.62 26.37
CA GLU A 2 38.66 -13.31 26.83
C GLU A 2 38.20 -13.15 28.28
N ASP A 3 39.13 -13.20 29.22
CA ASP A 3 38.89 -12.78 30.60
C ASP A 3 38.66 -11.26 30.61
N ARG A 4 37.43 -10.87 30.26
CA ARG A 4 36.88 -9.58 30.67
C ARG A 4 36.92 -9.58 32.19
N THR A 5 37.93 -8.93 32.77
CA THR A 5 37.88 -8.52 34.17
C THR A 5 36.57 -7.75 34.36
N THR A 6 35.55 -8.39 34.93
CA THR A 6 34.26 -7.78 35.22
C THR A 6 34.51 -6.75 36.31
N ARG A 7 34.68 -5.50 35.89
CA ARG A 7 34.88 -4.37 36.79
C ARG A 7 33.50 -3.93 37.27
N ASP A 8 33.17 -4.31 38.50
CA ASP A 8 31.91 -3.92 39.14
C ASP A 8 31.98 -2.52 39.76
N LEU A 9 30.83 -1.85 39.89
CA LEU A 9 30.70 -0.51 40.48
C LEU A 9 31.39 -0.40 41.85
N LYS A 10 31.16 -1.40 42.72
CA LYS A 10 31.81 -1.53 44.03
C LYS A 10 33.34 -1.55 43.95
N SER A 11 33.91 -2.17 42.92
CA SER A 11 35.37 -2.19 42.72
C SER A 11 35.92 -0.81 42.38
N TYR A 12 35.18 0.00 41.62
CA TYR A 12 35.55 1.39 41.34
C TYR A 12 35.42 2.28 42.58
N LEU A 13 34.28 2.21 43.28
CA LEU A 13 34.04 3.03 44.47
C LEU A 13 35.08 2.81 45.57
N ARG A 14 35.50 1.55 45.78
CA ARG A 14 36.50 1.18 46.79
C ARG A 14 37.96 1.36 46.32
N GLY A 15 38.18 1.67 45.05
CA GLY A 15 39.51 1.79 44.47
C GLY A 15 40.28 0.47 44.52
N LYS A 16 39.74 -0.59 43.92
CA LYS A 16 40.40 -1.90 43.84
C LYS A 16 41.75 -1.74 43.12
N THR A 17 42.84 -2.00 43.85
CA THR A 17 44.21 -1.92 43.35
C THR A 17 44.89 -3.27 43.57
N GLY A 18 45.36 -3.88 42.49
CA GLY A 18 46.11 -5.14 42.56
C GLY A 18 46.21 -5.86 41.22
N THR A 19 47.42 -6.28 40.88
CA THR A 19 47.70 -7.30 39.85
C THR A 19 47.63 -8.68 40.52
N GLU A 20 47.22 -9.69 39.78
CA GLU A 20 46.91 -11.08 40.19
C GLU A 20 47.45 -11.55 41.56
N GLY A 21 46.54 -11.94 42.46
CA GLY A 21 46.84 -12.67 43.70
C GLY A 21 46.62 -11.93 45.02
N ARG A 22 46.65 -10.58 45.04
CA ARG A 22 46.29 -9.79 46.24
C ARG A 22 45.37 -8.64 45.84
N THR A 23 44.09 -8.77 46.18
CA THR A 23 43.10 -7.70 45.97
C THR A 23 43.13 -6.77 47.18
N ASN A 24 43.75 -5.60 47.02
CA ASN A 24 43.71 -4.54 48.02
C ASN A 24 42.67 -3.50 47.61
N PHE A 25 41.93 -2.99 48.58
CA PHE A 25 40.99 -1.88 48.40
C PHE A 25 41.54 -0.66 49.14
N LEU A 26 41.50 0.50 48.49
CA LEU A 26 41.98 1.76 49.08
C LEU A 26 41.04 2.27 50.17
N ARG A 27 39.74 1.95 50.08
CA ARG A 27 38.71 2.34 51.06
C ARG A 27 38.09 1.12 51.72
N ASN A 28 38.26 1.02 53.05
CA ASN A 28 37.79 -0.08 53.90
C ASN A 28 36.94 0.42 55.08
N GLU A 29 36.30 1.57 54.91
CA GLU A 29 35.39 2.18 55.88
C GLU A 29 34.06 2.50 55.20
N ASP A 30 33.07 2.92 55.99
CA ASP A 30 31.83 3.45 55.44
C ASP A 30 32.12 4.81 54.80
N PHE A 31 31.71 4.98 53.54
CA PHE A 31 31.94 6.24 52.83
C PHE A 31 30.77 6.60 51.92
N SER A 32 30.60 7.90 51.74
CA SER A 32 29.70 8.47 50.75
C SER A 32 30.50 9.12 49.63
N SER A 33 30.03 9.01 48.40
CA SER A 33 30.69 9.60 47.23
C SER A 33 29.66 10.18 46.29
N TYR A 34 30.02 11.29 45.65
CA TYR A 34 29.13 12.04 44.78
C TYR A 34 29.74 12.13 43.38
N ILE A 35 28.88 12.01 42.37
CA ILE A 35 29.15 12.49 41.02
C ILE A 35 28.10 13.54 40.74
N ALA A 36 28.50 14.80 40.65
CA ALA A 36 27.61 15.92 40.38
C ALA A 36 28.09 16.66 39.13
N LEU A 37 27.13 17.12 38.34
CA LEU A 37 27.34 17.92 37.14
C LEU A 37 26.48 19.17 37.25
N GLU A 38 27.09 20.34 37.02
CA GLU A 38 26.37 21.59 36.84
C GLU A 38 26.05 21.81 35.37
N ILE A 39 24.77 22.06 35.09
CA ILE A 39 24.28 22.41 33.76
C ILE A 39 23.61 23.78 33.84
N THR A 40 24.22 24.79 33.24
CA THR A 40 23.62 26.12 33.12
C THR A 40 22.74 26.20 31.88
N HIS A 41 21.46 26.52 32.05
CA HIS A 41 20.56 26.66 30.91
C HIS A 41 20.83 27.98 30.15
N THR A 42 21.07 27.90 28.83
CA THR A 42 21.48 29.05 28.01
C THR A 42 20.48 30.21 28.02
N GLY A 43 19.18 29.92 28.03
CA GLY A 43 18.14 30.96 27.97
C GLY A 43 17.88 31.66 29.31
N SER A 44 17.79 30.88 30.39
CA SER A 44 17.44 31.41 31.72
C SER A 44 18.66 31.76 32.57
N ARG A 45 19.86 31.33 32.15
CA ARG A 45 21.13 31.39 32.91
C ARG A 45 21.07 30.79 34.31
N LYS A 46 20.06 29.98 34.59
CA LYS A 46 19.92 29.30 35.88
C LYS A 46 20.75 28.01 35.88
N PRO A 47 21.54 27.75 36.93
CA PRO A 47 22.24 26.49 37.10
C PRO A 47 21.27 25.40 37.56
N TYR A 48 21.49 24.18 37.08
CA TYR A 48 20.83 22.98 37.56
C TYR A 48 21.90 21.96 37.90
N LEU A 49 21.76 21.30 39.06
CA LEU A 49 22.67 20.22 39.44
C LEU A 49 21.99 18.90 39.16
N ILE A 50 22.72 17.99 38.55
CA ILE A 50 22.29 16.62 38.33
C ILE A 50 23.41 15.67 38.71
N GLY A 51 23.06 14.56 39.36
CA GLY A 51 24.09 13.69 39.88
C GLY A 51 23.58 12.42 40.51
N VAL A 52 24.52 11.70 41.11
CA VAL A 52 24.28 10.47 41.86
C VAL A 52 25.09 10.50 43.14
N VAL A 53 24.45 10.11 44.23
CA VAL A 53 25.10 9.83 45.52
C VAL A 53 25.23 8.33 45.69
N PHE A 54 26.41 7.88 46.10
CA PHE A 54 26.74 6.50 46.44
C PHE A 54 27.04 6.42 47.93
N ASP A 55 26.37 5.52 48.64
CA ASP A 55 26.69 5.16 50.02
C ASP A 55 27.19 3.72 50.03
N TYR A 56 28.38 3.50 50.59
CA TYR A 56 28.96 2.17 50.78
C TYR A 56 29.02 1.84 52.27
N TYR A 57 28.48 0.67 52.63
CA TYR A 57 28.51 0.15 53.99
C TYR A 57 29.53 -0.99 54.07
N HIS A 58 30.63 -0.79 54.79
CA HIS A 58 31.71 -1.76 54.90
C HIS A 58 31.30 -3.04 55.63
N VAL A 59 30.47 -2.92 56.67
CA VAL A 59 30.03 -4.06 57.51
C VAL A 59 29.17 -5.05 56.73
N THR A 60 28.20 -4.56 55.96
CA THR A 60 27.32 -5.40 55.13
C THR A 60 27.92 -5.68 53.77
N GLY A 61 28.84 -4.82 53.31
CA GLY A 61 29.40 -4.85 51.97
C GLY A 61 28.40 -4.42 50.90
N GLU A 62 27.30 -3.78 51.26
CA GLU A 62 26.27 -3.31 50.33
C GLU A 62 26.58 -1.89 49.84
N GLU A 63 26.24 -1.61 48.58
CA GLU A 63 26.22 -0.27 48.02
C GLU A 63 24.78 0.18 47.70
N GLU A 64 24.45 1.40 48.11
CA GLU A 64 23.23 2.08 47.68
C GLU A 64 23.59 3.27 46.80
N HIS A 65 22.79 3.53 45.78
CA HIS A 65 22.93 4.74 44.99
C HIS A 65 21.57 5.35 44.66
N VAL A 66 21.52 6.69 44.65
CA VAL A 66 20.31 7.44 44.28
C VAL A 66 20.70 8.58 43.38
N PHE A 67 20.01 8.68 42.26
CA PHE A 67 20.14 9.83 41.37
C PHE A 67 19.33 11.00 41.94
N PHE A 68 19.84 12.21 41.72
CA PHE A 68 19.21 13.43 42.19
C PHE A 68 19.29 14.54 41.14
N LYS A 69 18.35 15.48 41.27
CA LYS A 69 18.35 16.75 40.56
C LYS A 69 18.06 17.87 41.56
N VAL A 70 18.82 18.95 41.49
CA VAL A 70 18.62 20.18 42.27
C VAL A 70 18.35 21.31 41.29
N ASP A 71 17.26 22.03 41.52
CA ASP A 71 16.83 23.10 40.62
C ASP A 71 17.36 24.45 41.10
N GLU A 72 17.90 25.24 40.15
CA GLU A 72 18.27 26.65 40.34
C GLU A 72 19.38 26.93 41.37
N GLU A 73 20.21 25.94 41.69
CA GLU A 73 21.35 26.07 42.61
C GLU A 73 22.69 25.85 41.88
N PRO A 74 23.71 26.69 42.13
CA PRO A 74 25.06 26.48 41.61
C PRO A 74 25.78 25.35 42.35
N LEU A 75 26.82 24.80 41.74
CA LEU A 75 27.65 23.78 42.39
C LEU A 75 28.45 24.43 43.51
N ASP A 76 28.19 24.00 44.73
CA ASP A 76 28.87 24.47 45.94
C ASP A 76 29.21 23.27 46.84
N ASP A 77 30.43 23.26 47.36
CA ASP A 77 30.93 22.22 48.26
C ASP A 77 30.08 22.14 49.53
N ASP A 78 29.54 23.28 50.00
CA ASP A 78 28.66 23.35 51.16
C ASP A 78 27.38 22.51 51.00
N LEU A 79 26.98 22.17 49.76
CA LEU A 79 25.85 21.26 49.51
C LEU A 79 26.18 19.82 49.85
N PHE A 80 27.43 19.39 49.60
CA PHE A 80 27.83 17.99 49.67
C PHE A 80 28.61 17.65 50.96
N PHE A 81 29.32 18.60 51.56
CA PHE A 81 30.17 18.37 52.73
C PHE A 81 29.59 18.98 54.01
N HIS A 82 29.48 18.18 55.09
CA HIS A 82 29.03 18.68 56.40
C HIS A 82 30.16 19.32 57.20
N GLU A 83 31.35 18.73 57.09
CA GLU A 83 32.61 19.22 57.63
C GLU A 83 33.63 19.24 56.48
N PRO A 84 34.71 20.03 56.58
CA PRO A 84 35.79 19.96 55.60
C PRO A 84 36.26 18.51 55.45
N GLN A 85 36.23 17.96 54.23
CA GLN A 85 36.59 16.58 53.89
C GLN A 85 35.61 15.46 54.28
N THR A 86 34.47 15.75 54.93
CA THR A 86 33.48 14.73 55.29
C THR A 86 32.22 14.87 54.43
N PRO A 87 32.04 14.03 53.39
CA PRO A 87 30.84 14.06 52.56
C PRO A 87 29.61 13.67 53.39
N ARG A 88 28.50 14.38 53.20
CA ARG A 88 27.20 14.00 53.74
C ARG A 88 26.82 12.63 53.22
N ASN A 89 26.17 11.80 54.03
CA ASN A 89 25.51 10.62 53.49
C ASN A 89 24.23 11.01 52.73
N ARG A 90 23.66 10.06 51.97
CA ARG A 90 22.45 10.31 51.18
C ARG A 90 21.31 10.92 51.99
N ARG A 91 21.08 10.45 53.23
CA ARG A 91 20.00 10.96 54.10
C ARG A 91 20.27 12.41 54.49
N GLN A 92 21.46 12.68 55.03
CA GLN A 92 21.91 14.01 55.43
C GLN A 92 21.87 15.00 54.28
N PHE A 93 22.23 14.58 53.06
CA PHE A 93 22.16 15.42 51.87
C PHE A 93 20.74 15.88 51.55
N PHE A 94 19.77 14.95 51.47
CA PHE A 94 18.38 15.31 51.20
C PHE A 94 17.74 16.09 52.35
N ASP A 95 18.07 15.75 53.60
CA ASP A 95 17.60 16.49 54.77
C ASP A 95 18.12 17.93 54.76
N TYR A 96 19.37 18.13 54.37
CA TYR A 96 19.98 19.45 54.21
C TYR A 96 19.32 20.29 53.12
N LEU A 97 19.09 19.71 51.93
CA LEU A 97 18.37 20.39 50.85
C LEU A 97 16.95 20.78 51.28
N LYS A 98 16.26 19.89 52.00
CA LYS A 98 14.92 20.14 52.53
C LYS A 98 14.93 21.25 53.59
N ALA A 99 15.91 21.26 54.49
CA ALA A 99 16.05 22.27 55.53
C ALA A 99 16.31 23.68 54.96
N ARG A 100 17.03 23.78 53.84
CA ARG A 100 17.26 25.03 53.11
C ARG A 100 16.10 25.43 52.18
N GLY A 101 15.07 24.59 52.04
CA GLY A 101 13.95 24.85 51.12
C GLY A 101 14.32 24.76 49.64
N ILE A 102 15.44 24.09 49.33
CA ILE A 102 15.94 23.94 47.96
C ILE A 102 15.07 22.91 47.22
N LYS A 103 14.61 23.28 46.02
CA LYS A 103 13.83 22.40 45.15
C LYS A 103 14.72 21.28 44.62
N HIS A 104 14.36 20.05 44.94
CA HIS A 104 15.12 18.88 44.52
C HIS A 104 14.19 17.70 44.23
N ARG A 105 14.66 16.78 43.39
CA ARG A 105 14.01 15.52 43.09
C ARG A 105 14.98 14.36 43.34
N GLN A 106 14.52 13.38 44.10
CA GLN A 106 15.22 12.11 44.31
C GLN A 106 14.59 11.02 43.42
N TYR A 107 15.43 10.26 42.73
CA TYR A 107 15.00 9.20 41.83
C TYR A 107 15.34 7.84 42.44
N ARG A 108 14.42 7.34 43.27
CA ARG A 108 14.56 6.00 43.85
C ARG A 108 13.95 4.98 42.91
N ASN A 109 14.78 4.13 42.32
CA ASN A 109 14.37 3.12 41.34
C ASN A 109 13.64 3.70 40.10
N ASP A 110 13.74 5.01 39.86
CA ASP A 110 13.11 5.72 38.75
C ASP A 110 14.18 6.25 37.78
N LEU A 111 14.87 5.31 37.13
CA LEU A 111 15.90 5.65 36.15
C LEU A 111 15.29 6.34 34.92
N SER A 112 14.10 5.92 34.50
CA SER A 112 13.37 6.50 33.36
C SER A 112 13.03 7.97 33.61
N GLY A 113 12.54 8.30 34.80
CA GLY A 113 12.28 9.69 35.19
C GLY A 113 13.56 10.52 35.25
N TYR A 114 14.67 9.96 35.72
CA TYR A 114 15.95 10.65 35.74
C TYR A 114 16.46 10.96 34.33
N ILE A 115 16.40 9.97 33.42
CA ILE A 115 16.76 10.15 32.01
C ILE A 115 15.85 11.17 31.34
N TYR A 116 14.55 11.19 31.66
CA TYR A 116 13.61 12.18 31.14
C TYR A 116 13.99 13.61 31.55
N ASP A 117 14.27 13.84 32.83
CA ASP A 117 14.69 15.17 33.30
C ASP A 117 16.06 15.58 32.73
N LEU A 118 16.99 14.62 32.60
CA LEU A 118 18.28 14.84 31.95
C LEU A 118 18.11 15.24 30.48
N ARG A 119 17.17 14.61 29.75
CA ARG A 119 16.81 14.99 28.37
C ARG A 119 16.28 16.41 28.29
N GLN A 120 15.41 16.79 29.22
CA GLN A 120 14.86 18.14 29.28
C GLN A 120 15.96 19.18 29.52
N LEU A 121 16.93 18.88 30.40
CA LEU A 121 18.08 19.76 30.65
C LEU A 121 18.98 19.92 29.41
N PHE A 122 19.12 18.87 28.58
CA PHE A 122 19.85 18.94 27.30
C PHE A 122 19.03 19.50 26.13
N GLY A 123 17.93 20.23 26.40
CA GLY A 123 17.13 20.87 25.35
C GLY A 123 16.18 19.92 24.62
N GLY A 124 15.72 18.85 25.29
CA GLY A 124 14.78 17.90 24.72
C GLY A 124 15.44 16.86 23.81
N ALA A 125 16.69 16.47 24.11
CA ALA A 125 17.43 15.49 23.33
C ALA A 125 16.62 14.20 23.11
N LYS A 126 16.76 13.59 21.93
CA LYS A 126 16.12 12.31 21.60
C LYS A 126 16.66 11.20 22.51
N GLU A 127 15.85 10.17 22.76
CA GLU A 127 16.25 9.02 23.58
C GLU A 127 17.47 8.29 23.00
N SER A 128 17.54 8.24 21.67
CA SER A 128 18.66 7.69 20.91
C SER A 128 20.00 8.39 21.20
N PHE A 129 20.00 9.63 21.68
CA PHE A 129 21.21 10.38 22.01
C PHE A 129 22.04 9.72 23.12
N PHE A 130 21.42 9.21 24.19
CA PHE A 130 22.17 8.59 25.29
C PHE A 130 22.78 7.24 24.92
N SER A 131 22.11 6.50 24.04
CA SER A 131 22.66 5.29 23.43
C SER A 131 23.90 5.62 22.59
N LEU A 132 23.82 6.70 21.80
CA LEU A 132 24.94 7.18 21.01
C LEU A 132 26.11 7.65 21.88
N PHE A 133 25.82 8.41 22.93
CA PHE A 133 26.82 8.90 23.88
C PHE A 133 27.60 7.74 24.52
N THR A 134 26.88 6.72 24.98
CA THR A 134 27.49 5.51 25.57
C THR A 134 28.39 4.77 24.55
N LYS A 135 27.94 4.64 23.29
CA LYS A 135 28.74 4.04 22.21
C LYS A 135 29.99 4.84 21.88
N GLY A 136 29.90 6.17 21.91
CA GLY A 136 31.03 7.06 21.68
C GLY A 136 32.11 6.93 22.75
N ILE A 137 31.72 6.79 24.02
CA ILE A 137 32.65 6.57 25.14
C ILE A 137 33.28 5.18 25.07
N SER A 138 32.52 4.16 24.66
CA SER A 138 32.99 2.78 24.66
C SER A 138 33.98 2.45 23.53
N PHE A 139 34.40 3.45 22.72
CA PHE A 139 35.24 3.31 21.51
C PHE A 139 34.85 2.08 20.67
N SER A 140 33.58 1.70 20.71
CA SER A 140 33.11 0.48 20.05
C SER A 140 32.90 0.82 18.59
N PRO A 141 33.51 0.08 17.65
CA PRO A 141 33.40 0.40 16.24
C PRO A 141 31.93 0.42 15.82
N ILE A 142 31.51 1.50 15.16
CA ILE A 142 30.18 1.61 14.57
C ILE A 142 30.15 0.64 13.40
N THR A 143 29.53 -0.54 13.60
CA THR A 143 29.56 -1.65 12.65
C THR A 143 28.83 -1.37 11.34
N ASP A 144 27.86 -0.45 11.34
CA ASP A 144 27.15 -0.03 10.12
C ASP A 144 26.87 1.47 10.14
N LEU A 145 27.69 2.21 9.37
CA LEU A 145 27.56 3.66 9.21
C LEU A 145 26.21 4.06 8.60
N ARG A 146 25.62 3.26 7.71
CA ARG A 146 24.34 3.61 7.08
C ARG A 146 23.23 3.59 8.10
N ARG A 147 23.14 2.50 8.87
CA ARG A 147 22.17 2.35 9.95
C ARG A 147 22.32 3.46 11.00
N PHE A 148 23.56 3.83 11.32
CA PHE A 148 23.85 4.94 12.21
C PHE A 148 23.25 6.28 11.72
N VAL A 149 23.42 6.61 10.44
CA VAL A 149 22.86 7.84 9.86
C VAL A 149 21.33 7.81 9.90
N TYR A 150 20.71 6.68 9.54
CA TYR A 150 19.25 6.53 9.56
C TYR A 150 18.64 6.64 10.96
N ASP A 151 19.24 5.98 11.95
CA ASP A 151 18.65 5.86 13.29
C ASP A 151 18.94 7.09 14.18
N TYR A 152 20.07 7.78 13.98
CA TYR A 152 20.53 8.83 14.90
C TYR A 152 20.61 10.24 14.30
N ILE A 153 20.76 10.37 12.97
CA ILE A 153 20.84 11.68 12.30
C ILE A 153 19.51 12.02 11.65
N LEU A 154 18.86 11.05 10.99
CA LEU A 154 17.54 11.28 10.41
C LEU A 154 16.46 11.43 11.49
N GLU A 155 15.48 12.28 11.22
CA GLU A 155 14.25 12.32 12.00
C GLU A 155 13.44 11.05 11.76
N GLU A 156 13.00 10.41 12.85
CA GLU A 156 12.06 9.29 12.78
C GLU A 156 10.81 9.77 12.05
N ARG A 157 10.64 9.35 10.79
CA ARG A 157 9.33 9.43 10.16
C ARG A 157 8.50 8.35 10.83
N SER A 158 7.65 8.74 11.76
CA SER A 158 6.60 7.85 12.28
C SER A 158 5.77 7.40 11.08
N ILE A 159 6.02 6.19 10.59
CA ILE A 159 5.18 5.57 9.58
C ILE A 159 3.85 5.33 10.29
N ALA A 160 2.85 6.16 10.01
CA ALA A 160 1.52 6.01 10.55
C ALA A 160 0.91 4.73 9.95
N VAL A 161 1.06 3.62 10.68
CA VAL A 161 0.58 2.29 10.29
C VAL A 161 -0.92 2.34 9.97
N GLU A 162 -1.68 3.19 10.66
CA GLU A 162 -3.11 3.39 10.42
C GLU A 162 -3.39 3.96 9.03
N THR A 163 -2.63 4.97 8.60
CA THR A 163 -2.77 5.53 7.25
C THR A 163 -2.45 4.48 6.19
N MET A 164 -1.46 3.62 6.44
CA MET A 164 -1.11 2.54 5.52
C MET A 164 -2.20 1.47 5.43
N ARG A 165 -2.86 1.14 6.55
CA ARG A 165 -4.01 0.24 6.59
C ARG A 165 -5.18 0.81 5.79
N GLU A 166 -5.51 2.09 5.98
CA GLU A 166 -6.57 2.76 5.21
C GLU A 166 -6.28 2.76 3.71
N TYR A 167 -5.04 2.98 3.29
CA TYR A 167 -4.66 2.88 1.88
C TYR A 167 -4.86 1.46 1.34
N PHE A 168 -4.45 0.45 2.10
CA PHE A 168 -4.60 -0.95 1.69
C PHE A 168 -6.08 -1.34 1.53
N GLU A 169 -6.95 -0.90 2.45
CA GLU A 169 -8.39 -1.14 2.36
C GLU A 169 -9.02 -0.45 1.13
N LYS A 170 -8.64 0.81 0.86
CA LYS A 170 -9.07 1.53 -0.34
C LYS A 170 -8.62 0.85 -1.63
N PHE A 171 -7.36 0.40 -1.69
CA PHE A 171 -6.85 -0.33 -2.84
C PHE A 171 -7.64 -1.61 -3.09
N ARG A 172 -7.93 -2.38 -2.04
CA ARG A 172 -8.73 -3.61 -2.15
C ARG A 172 -10.16 -3.35 -2.63
N GLN A 173 -10.79 -2.25 -2.22
CA GLN A 173 -12.11 -1.85 -2.72
C GLN A 173 -12.07 -1.54 -4.22
N VAL A 174 -11.05 -0.82 -4.68
CA VAL A 174 -10.86 -0.50 -6.10
C VAL A 174 -10.63 -1.76 -6.93
N GLU A 175 -9.83 -2.71 -6.44
CA GLU A 175 -9.65 -4.01 -7.11
C GLU A 175 -10.97 -4.75 -7.31
N LEU A 176 -11.81 -4.81 -6.28
CA LEU A 176 -13.14 -5.43 -6.38
C LEU A 176 -14.04 -4.71 -7.39
N MET A 177 -14.01 -3.37 -7.43
CA MET A 177 -14.75 -2.59 -8.42
C MET A 177 -14.28 -2.87 -9.85
N ILE A 178 -12.98 -2.97 -10.07
CA ILE A 178 -12.39 -3.31 -11.37
C ILE A 178 -12.84 -4.70 -11.80
N GLU A 179 -12.86 -5.67 -10.88
CA GLU A 179 -13.26 -7.04 -11.19
C GLU A 179 -14.76 -7.15 -11.50
N ALA A 180 -15.60 -6.39 -10.80
CA ALA A 180 -17.03 -6.27 -11.12
C ALA A 180 -17.25 -5.63 -12.51
N ALA A 181 -16.57 -4.52 -12.80
CA ALA A 181 -16.68 -3.85 -14.09
C ALA A 181 -16.22 -4.75 -15.26
N LYS A 182 -15.16 -5.54 -15.07
CA LYS A 182 -14.73 -6.53 -16.08
C LYS A 182 -15.79 -7.57 -16.38
N LYS A 183 -16.50 -8.08 -15.36
CA LYS A 183 -17.60 -9.03 -15.55
C LYS A 183 -18.76 -8.41 -16.31
N GLU A 184 -19.08 -7.15 -16.04
CA GLU A 184 -20.13 -6.42 -16.73
C GLU A 184 -19.79 -6.17 -18.20
N ILE A 185 -18.56 -5.75 -18.49
CA ILE A 185 -18.06 -5.59 -19.88
C ILE A 185 -18.16 -6.92 -20.64
N ALA A 186 -17.68 -8.02 -20.05
CA ALA A 186 -17.75 -9.33 -20.69
C ALA A 186 -19.20 -9.79 -20.97
N ALA A 187 -20.15 -9.46 -20.09
CA ALA A 187 -21.57 -9.74 -20.31
C ALA A 187 -22.13 -8.91 -21.48
N LEU A 188 -21.77 -7.63 -21.56
CA LEU A 188 -22.17 -6.74 -22.65
C LEU A 188 -21.58 -7.16 -24.00
N GLU A 189 -20.31 -7.58 -24.03
CA GLU A 189 -19.66 -8.12 -25.24
C GLU A 189 -20.41 -9.35 -25.76
N LYS A 190 -20.80 -10.26 -24.87
CA LYS A 190 -21.59 -11.45 -25.24
C LYS A 190 -22.95 -11.09 -25.84
N ILE A 191 -23.61 -10.04 -25.33
CA ILE A 191 -24.87 -9.54 -25.91
C ILE A 191 -24.60 -8.93 -27.30
N GLY A 192 -23.51 -8.19 -27.45
CA GLY A 192 -23.07 -7.64 -28.73
C GLY A 192 -22.83 -8.72 -29.79
N ASP A 193 -22.14 -9.80 -29.42
CA ASP A 193 -21.89 -10.94 -30.31
C ASP A 193 -23.19 -11.62 -30.73
N GLN A 194 -24.10 -11.87 -29.78
CA GLN A 194 -25.41 -12.45 -30.08
C GLN A 194 -26.24 -11.56 -31.02
N TYR A 195 -26.20 -10.25 -30.83
CA TYR A 195 -26.87 -9.30 -31.71
C TYR A 195 -26.25 -9.33 -33.12
N GLY A 196 -24.91 -9.42 -33.22
CA GLY A 196 -24.21 -9.57 -34.49
C GLY A 196 -24.64 -10.82 -35.26
N GLU A 197 -24.83 -11.96 -34.57
CA GLU A 197 -25.36 -13.19 -35.18
C GLU A 197 -26.81 -13.06 -35.64
N ILE A 198 -27.67 -12.40 -34.86
CA ILE A 198 -29.05 -12.09 -35.27
C ILE A 198 -29.06 -11.25 -36.55
N GLU A 199 -28.18 -10.25 -36.65
CA GLU A 199 -28.11 -9.38 -37.81
C GLU A 199 -27.62 -10.12 -39.06
N LYS A 200 -26.66 -11.06 -38.91
CA LYS A 200 -26.25 -11.97 -40.00
C LYS A 200 -27.41 -12.84 -40.47
N LEU A 201 -28.16 -13.43 -39.53
CA LEU A 201 -29.33 -14.25 -39.84
C LEU A 201 -30.42 -13.44 -40.54
N ARG A 202 -30.67 -12.20 -40.12
CA ARG A 202 -31.61 -11.28 -40.79
C ARG A 202 -31.20 -10.97 -42.22
N ARG A 203 -29.90 -10.68 -42.46
CA ARG A 203 -29.39 -10.47 -43.83
C ARG A 203 -29.54 -11.72 -44.67
N SER A 204 -29.22 -12.90 -44.11
CA SER A 204 -29.38 -14.18 -44.81
C SER A 204 -30.83 -14.45 -45.19
N LEU A 205 -31.77 -14.21 -44.26
CA LEU A 205 -33.20 -14.32 -44.52
C LEU A 205 -33.65 -13.38 -45.64
N ALA A 206 -33.26 -12.11 -45.60
CA ALA A 206 -33.63 -11.15 -46.65
C ALA A 206 -33.10 -11.56 -48.04
N VAL A 207 -31.88 -12.11 -48.10
CA VAL A 207 -31.30 -12.64 -49.35
C VAL A 207 -32.06 -13.88 -49.82
N ASN A 208 -32.38 -14.80 -48.91
CA ASN A 208 -33.14 -16.01 -49.24
C ASN A 208 -34.56 -15.68 -49.71
N ASP A 209 -35.25 -14.75 -49.04
CA ASP A 209 -36.58 -14.28 -49.44
C ASP A 209 -36.55 -13.67 -50.85
N TYR A 210 -35.55 -12.81 -51.13
CA TYR A 210 -35.34 -12.27 -52.47
C TYR A 210 -35.10 -13.39 -53.50
N MET A 211 -34.30 -14.40 -53.14
CA MET A 211 -33.99 -15.53 -54.03
C MET A 211 -35.25 -16.34 -54.36
N ILE A 212 -36.11 -16.60 -53.38
CA ILE A 212 -37.40 -17.30 -53.57
C ILE A 212 -38.33 -16.51 -54.50
N VAL A 213 -38.48 -15.20 -54.26
CA VAL A 213 -39.32 -14.35 -55.12
C VAL A 213 -38.78 -14.33 -56.55
N ARG A 214 -37.46 -14.28 -56.71
CA ARG A 214 -36.81 -14.31 -58.01
C ARG A 214 -37.01 -15.65 -58.73
N THR A 215 -36.87 -16.79 -58.06
CA THR A 215 -37.10 -18.11 -58.68
C THR A 215 -38.54 -18.23 -59.15
N HIS A 216 -39.52 -17.83 -58.33
CA HIS A 216 -40.92 -17.83 -58.74
C HIS A 216 -41.20 -16.92 -59.95
N TRP A 217 -40.48 -15.79 -60.06
CA TRP A 217 -40.58 -14.92 -61.21
C TRP A 217 -39.96 -15.57 -62.46
N GLU A 218 -38.80 -16.21 -62.33
CA GLU A 218 -38.13 -16.93 -63.41
C GLU A 218 -38.98 -18.11 -63.91
N ASP A 219 -39.60 -18.88 -63.01
CA ASP A 219 -40.52 -19.97 -63.33
C ASP A 219 -41.73 -19.47 -64.12
N LYS A 220 -42.41 -18.43 -63.62
CA LYS A 220 -43.54 -17.81 -64.34
C LYS A 220 -43.13 -17.24 -65.69
N ALA A 221 -41.93 -16.66 -65.79
CA ALA A 221 -41.42 -16.14 -67.06
C ALA A 221 -41.12 -17.27 -68.06
N ALA A 222 -40.68 -18.44 -67.59
CA ALA A 222 -40.50 -19.63 -68.41
C ALA A 222 -41.86 -20.18 -68.89
N GLU A 223 -42.83 -20.33 -68.00
CA GLU A 223 -44.21 -20.74 -68.35
C GLU A 223 -44.82 -19.80 -69.41
N LEU A 224 -44.66 -18.48 -69.24
CA LEU A 224 -45.14 -17.50 -70.23
C LEU A 224 -44.46 -17.65 -71.59
N LYS A 225 -43.16 -17.95 -71.63
CA LYS A 225 -42.43 -18.20 -72.89
C LYS A 225 -42.95 -19.47 -73.57
N GLU A 226 -43.17 -20.55 -72.81
CA GLU A 226 -43.73 -21.80 -73.35
C GLU A 226 -45.15 -21.59 -73.90
N CYS A 227 -46.01 -20.89 -73.16
CA CYS A 227 -47.35 -20.54 -73.63
C CYS A 227 -47.31 -19.64 -74.88
N ALA A 228 -46.37 -18.70 -74.96
CA ALA A 228 -46.22 -17.84 -76.14
C ALA A 228 -45.78 -18.63 -77.38
N LEU A 229 -44.84 -19.57 -77.24
CA LEU A 229 -44.43 -20.47 -78.31
C LEU A 229 -45.59 -21.37 -78.76
N ALA A 230 -46.30 -22.00 -77.82
CA ALA A 230 -47.47 -22.82 -78.12
C ALA A 230 -48.58 -22.01 -78.82
N ARG A 231 -48.79 -20.75 -78.41
CA ARG A 231 -49.74 -19.85 -79.06
C ARG A 231 -49.32 -19.54 -80.50
N GLN A 232 -48.04 -19.26 -80.75
CA GLN A 232 -47.52 -19.00 -82.08
C GLN A 232 -47.66 -20.24 -83.00
N GLU A 233 -47.44 -21.44 -82.48
CA GLU A 233 -47.69 -22.69 -83.21
C GLU A 233 -49.18 -22.89 -83.53
N ILE A 234 -50.10 -22.51 -82.64
CA ILE A 234 -51.53 -22.58 -82.90
C ILE A 234 -51.95 -21.52 -83.93
N GLU A 235 -51.43 -20.30 -83.84
CA GLU A 235 -51.69 -19.23 -84.81
C GLU A 235 -51.24 -19.63 -86.22
N THR A 236 -50.03 -20.16 -86.37
CA THR A 236 -49.55 -20.68 -87.68
C THR A 236 -50.38 -21.87 -88.19
N LYS A 237 -50.86 -22.76 -87.31
CA LYS A 237 -51.79 -23.84 -87.67
C LYS A 237 -53.15 -23.30 -88.11
N LEU A 238 -53.67 -22.25 -87.47
CA LEU A 238 -54.92 -21.59 -87.87
C LEU A 238 -54.77 -20.87 -89.21
N GLU A 239 -53.66 -20.17 -89.43
CA GLU A 239 -53.36 -19.50 -90.70
C GLU A 239 -53.25 -20.49 -91.86
N THR A 240 -52.57 -21.61 -91.65
CA THR A 240 -52.51 -22.68 -92.66
C THR A 240 -53.90 -23.26 -92.91
N GLN A 241 -54.67 -23.61 -91.87
CA GLN A 241 -56.04 -24.10 -92.03
C GLN A 241 -56.96 -23.09 -92.74
N ALA A 242 -56.84 -21.79 -92.46
CA ALA A 242 -57.58 -20.75 -93.17
C ALA A 242 -57.20 -20.69 -94.66
N CYS A 243 -55.92 -20.89 -94.99
CA CYS A 243 -55.47 -21.04 -96.39
C CYS A 243 -56.13 -22.26 -97.06
N TRP A 244 -56.15 -23.42 -96.38
CA TRP A 244 -56.81 -24.63 -96.87
C TRP A 244 -58.32 -24.43 -97.09
N VAL A 245 -59.01 -23.74 -96.17
CA VAL A 245 -60.44 -23.43 -96.30
C VAL A 245 -60.68 -22.48 -97.48
N ASN A 246 -59.89 -21.41 -97.61
CA ASN A 246 -60.01 -20.48 -98.74
C ASN A 246 -59.78 -21.18 -100.09
N GLU A 247 -58.82 -22.11 -100.17
CA GLU A 247 -58.61 -22.93 -101.38
C GLU A 247 -59.79 -23.87 -101.65
N ALA A 248 -60.36 -24.49 -100.62
CA ALA A 248 -61.53 -25.36 -100.74
C ALA A 248 -62.79 -24.57 -101.14
N GLU A 249 -63.00 -23.36 -100.60
CA GLU A 249 -64.08 -22.47 -100.99
C GLU A 249 -63.90 -21.96 -102.43
N ALA A 250 -62.68 -21.61 -102.84
CA ALA A 250 -62.38 -21.27 -104.23
C ALA A 250 -62.60 -22.45 -105.19
N ALA A 251 -62.32 -23.69 -104.77
CA ALA A 251 -62.61 -24.90 -105.53
C ALA A 251 -64.13 -25.17 -105.63
N LYS A 252 -64.88 -24.93 -104.55
CA LYS A 252 -66.34 -25.05 -104.54
C LYS A 252 -67.01 -23.99 -105.42
N LEU A 253 -66.53 -22.74 -105.40
CA LEU A 253 -66.99 -21.67 -106.28
C LEU A 253 -66.72 -21.98 -107.77
N ARG A 254 -65.64 -22.70 -108.08
CA ARG A 254 -65.35 -23.21 -109.45
C ARG A 254 -66.27 -24.37 -109.85
N LEU A 255 -66.66 -25.23 -108.91
CA LEU A 255 -67.63 -26.31 -109.12
C LEU A 255 -69.06 -25.75 -109.30
N ASP A 256 -69.47 -24.77 -108.51
CA ASP A 256 -70.76 -24.10 -108.64
C ASP A 256 -70.83 -23.23 -109.92
N ALA A 257 -69.71 -22.68 -110.40
CA ALA A 257 -69.62 -22.04 -111.72
C ALA A 257 -69.67 -23.04 -112.90
N SER A 258 -69.38 -24.32 -112.66
CA SER A 258 -69.55 -25.40 -113.65
C SER A 258 -70.97 -26.01 -113.65
N ALA A 259 -71.79 -25.68 -112.64
CA ALA A 259 -73.20 -26.01 -112.55
C ALA A 259 -74.08 -24.81 -112.93
N GLY A 260 -74.03 -24.42 -114.21
CA GLY A 260 -75.03 -23.54 -114.82
C GLY A 260 -76.43 -24.20 -114.88
N PRO A 261 -77.52 -23.41 -114.87
CA PRO A 261 -78.85 -23.82 -114.40
C PRO A 261 -79.61 -24.79 -115.34
N PRO A 262 -80.64 -25.52 -114.82
CA PRO A 262 -81.50 -26.37 -115.63
C PRO A 262 -82.58 -25.57 -116.37
N GLY A 263 -82.70 -25.79 -117.68
CA GLY A 263 -83.80 -25.33 -118.55
C GLY A 263 -83.28 -25.11 -119.98
N LEU A 264 -83.91 -25.52 -121.08
CA LEU A 264 -85.24 -26.07 -121.36
C LEU A 264 -85.16 -26.79 -122.73
N PHE A 265 -85.91 -27.88 -122.88
CA PHE A 265 -86.12 -28.74 -124.07
C PHE A 265 -86.76 -28.00 -125.27
N PRO A 266 -86.79 -28.57 -126.50
CA PRO A 266 -87.54 -29.80 -126.87
C PRO A 266 -86.67 -31.04 -127.15
#